data_AF-A0A1B6G2C5-F1
#
_entry.id   AF-A0A1B6G2C5-F1
#
_cell.length_a   1.000
_cell.length_b   1.000
_cell.length_c   1.000
_cell.angle_alpha   90.00
_cell.angle_beta   90.00
_cell.angle_gamma   90.00
#
_symmetry.space_group_name_H-M   'P 1'
#
loop_
_entity.id
_entity.type
_entity.pdbx_description
1 polymer ?
#
loop_
_entity_poly.entity_id
_entity_poly.type
_entity_poly.pdbx_seq_one_letter_code
_entity_poly.pdbx_strand_id
1 'polypeptide(L)'
;CGDFQQEWLPVGLRSWSPVRLIYYVAHYSWESKGFQYMADYKFISDSYCGHHTTTQHTGFIESGNLTETGQLNHFFHQTCTWLLDSHVERQLNIQLASNQNRPCSAWNFTIHEYAEDGPERTGKTLYNFCPRQKIANYSLPFQLNVVVIKLTAMSSIP
;
A
#
# COMPACT_ATOMS: atom_id res chain seq x y z
N CYS A 1 8.95 -23.37 -28.03
CA CYS A 1 9.16 -22.14 -27.25
C CYS A 1 7.96 -21.24 -27.55
N GLY A 2 7.06 -21.06 -26.58
CA GLY A 2 5.82 -20.29 -26.77
C GLY A 2 6.10 -18.80 -26.91
N ASP A 3 5.22 -18.10 -27.62
CA ASP A 3 5.31 -16.66 -27.86
C ASP A 3 5.38 -15.88 -26.55
N PHE A 4 6.32 -14.94 -26.49
CA PHE A 4 6.40 -13.94 -25.44
C PHE A 4 5.11 -13.12 -25.46
N GLN A 5 4.21 -13.41 -24.52
CA GLN A 5 3.03 -12.60 -24.28
C GLN A 5 3.52 -11.31 -23.63
N GLN A 6 3.71 -10.29 -24.47
CA GLN A 6 4.05 -8.94 -24.05
C GLN A 6 2.83 -8.35 -23.32
N GLU A 7 2.63 -8.74 -22.06
CA GLU A 7 1.93 -7.88 -21.13
C GLU A 7 2.74 -6.58 -21.09
N TRP A 8 2.20 -5.55 -21.72
CA TRP A 8 2.83 -4.25 -21.86
C TRP A 8 3.35 -3.81 -20.48
N LEU A 9 4.67 -3.58 -20.38
CA LEU A 9 5.23 -2.97 -19.18
C LEU A 9 4.46 -1.68 -18.91
N PRO A 10 4.01 -1.44 -17.67
CA PRO A 10 3.26 -0.23 -17.35
C PRO A 10 4.08 0.99 -17.78
N VAL A 11 3.47 1.86 -18.58
CA VAL A 11 4.12 3.04 -19.14
C VAL A 11 4.38 4.08 -18.03
N GLY A 12 3.66 3.96 -16.90
CA GLY A 12 3.87 4.73 -15.70
C GLY A 12 3.76 3.88 -14.42
N LEU A 13 4.63 4.17 -13.46
CA LEU A 13 4.65 3.58 -12.13
C LEU A 13 4.40 4.68 -11.08
N ARG A 14 3.36 4.52 -10.25
CA ARG A 14 3.14 5.38 -9.08
C ARG A 14 3.23 4.54 -7.81
N SER A 15 4.22 4.84 -6.97
CA SER A 15 4.46 4.14 -5.71
C SER A 15 4.70 5.10 -4.55
N TRP A 16 4.19 4.75 -3.36
CA TRP A 16 4.50 5.41 -2.09
C TRP A 16 5.57 4.67 -1.28
N SER A 17 6.00 3.50 -1.77
CA SER A 17 7.16 2.77 -1.26
C SER A 17 8.36 2.96 -2.18
N PRO A 18 9.60 2.71 -1.69
CA PRO A 18 10.80 2.75 -2.52
C PRO A 18 10.68 1.87 -3.76
N VAL A 19 11.06 2.40 -4.92
CA VAL A 19 11.05 1.69 -6.20
C VAL A 19 12.49 1.30 -6.56
N ARG A 20 12.68 0.07 -7.02
CA ARG A 20 13.94 -0.41 -7.61
C ARG A 20 13.73 -0.79 -9.07
N LEU A 21 14.42 -0.11 -9.98
CA LEU A 21 14.43 -0.44 -11.40
C LEU A 21 15.60 -1.41 -11.69
N ILE A 22 15.29 -2.56 -12.28
CA ILE A 22 16.27 -3.56 -12.73
C ILE A 22 15.97 -3.85 -14.20
N TYR A 23 16.97 -3.73 -15.06
CA TYR A 23 16.84 -4.07 -16.47
C TYR A 23 17.98 -5.01 -16.89
N TYR A 24 17.68 -5.90 -17.83
CA TYR A 24 18.64 -6.85 -18.39
C TYR A 24 18.89 -6.50 -19.84
N VAL A 25 20.14 -6.25 -20.19
CA VAL A 25 20.54 -6.07 -21.59
C VAL A 25 20.93 -7.45 -22.12
N ALA A 26 20.21 -7.94 -23.12
CA ALA A 26 20.65 -9.15 -23.82
C ALA A 26 22.02 -8.88 -24.46
N HIS A 27 22.97 -9.79 -24.23
CA HIS A 27 24.32 -9.69 -24.78
C HIS A 27 24.26 -9.53 -26.30
N TYR A 28 25.09 -8.65 -26.82
CA TYR A 28 24.80 -7.93 -28.04
C TYR A 28 26.01 -7.99 -29.00
N SER A 29 25.75 -8.29 -30.29
CA SER A 29 26.73 -8.38 -31.38
C SER A 29 27.01 -7.02 -32.05
N TRP A 30 28.15 -6.88 -32.73
CA TRP A 30 28.78 -5.61 -33.14
C TRP A 30 27.96 -4.61 -34.01
N GLU A 31 26.72 -4.92 -34.42
CA GLU A 31 25.92 -4.16 -35.42
C GLU A 31 24.71 -3.39 -34.87
N SER A 32 23.90 -4.01 -34.03
CA SER A 32 22.59 -3.52 -33.51
C SER A 32 22.44 -2.30 -32.50
N LYS A 33 23.21 -1.18 -32.48
CA LYS A 33 23.28 -0.15 -31.39
C LYS A 33 22.43 -0.36 -30.09
N GLY A 34 23.05 -0.63 -28.95
CA GLY A 34 22.38 -0.89 -27.67
C GLY A 34 21.20 0.05 -27.33
N PHE A 35 20.15 -0.49 -26.72
CA PHE A 35 18.92 0.25 -26.39
C PHE A 35 19.20 1.40 -25.42
N GLN A 36 18.88 2.63 -25.82
CA GLN A 36 18.86 3.80 -24.95
C GLN A 36 17.46 3.92 -24.31
N TYR A 37 17.39 3.94 -22.99
CA TYR A 37 16.17 4.20 -22.24
C TYR A 37 16.32 5.50 -21.46
N MET A 38 15.22 6.25 -21.33
CA MET A 38 15.13 7.45 -20.51
C MET A 38 13.89 7.32 -19.65
N ALA A 39 14.02 7.58 -18.35
CA ALA A 39 12.93 7.54 -17.39
C ALA A 39 12.91 8.84 -16.60
N ASP A 40 11.79 9.54 -16.67
CA ASP A 40 11.54 10.73 -15.86
C ASP A 40 10.86 10.32 -14.56
N TYR A 41 11.31 10.90 -13.43
CA TYR A 41 10.69 10.68 -12.12
C TYR A 41 10.31 12.00 -11.46
N LYS A 42 9.25 11.95 -10.66
CA LYS A 42 8.81 13.07 -9.85
C LYS A 42 8.36 12.56 -8.48
N PHE A 43 8.92 13.13 -7.42
CA PHE A 43 8.39 12.92 -6.08
C PHE A 43 7.10 13.73 -5.92
N ILE A 44 6.01 13.03 -5.61
CA ILE A 44 4.75 13.67 -5.26
C ILE A 44 4.71 13.72 -3.73
N SER A 45 4.72 14.92 -3.16
CA SER A 45 4.38 15.12 -1.75
C SER A 45 2.87 14.94 -1.62
N ASP A 46 2.45 13.71 -1.36
CA ASP A 46 1.04 13.42 -1.21
C ASP A 46 0.62 13.49 0.27
N SER A 47 -0.43 14.25 0.57
CA SER A 47 -1.02 14.33 1.91
C SER A 47 -2.01 13.20 2.21
N TYR A 48 -2.35 12.37 1.21
CA TYR A 48 -3.36 11.31 1.34
C TYR A 48 -2.83 10.03 1.98
N CYS A 49 -1.51 9.82 1.99
CA CYS A 49 -0.91 8.56 2.39
C CYS A 49 0.50 8.81 2.97
N GLY A 50 0.71 8.37 4.21
CA GLY A 50 1.95 8.58 4.96
C GLY A 50 1.83 8.03 6.37
N HIS A 51 2.80 8.32 7.24
CA HIS A 51 2.72 8.00 8.66
C HIS A 51 1.93 9.09 9.39
N HIS A 52 0.69 8.79 9.74
CA HIS A 52 -0.16 9.72 10.49
C HIS A 52 -0.40 9.17 11.90
N THR A 53 -0.30 10.03 12.91
CA THR A 53 -0.58 9.66 14.29
C THR A 53 -1.87 10.31 14.74
N THR A 54 -2.81 9.51 15.24
CA THR A 54 -4.01 10.01 15.93
C THR A 54 -3.96 9.62 17.38
N THR A 55 -4.12 10.61 18.25
CA THR A 55 -4.20 10.43 19.71
C THR A 55 -5.64 10.56 20.22
N GLN A 56 -6.61 10.67 19.33
CA GLN A 56 -8.02 10.82 19.69
C GLN A 56 -8.60 9.46 20.11
N HIS A 57 -9.43 9.47 21.17
CA HIS A 57 -10.09 8.27 21.68
C HIS A 57 -11.22 7.76 20.76
N THR A 58 -11.69 8.62 19.86
CA THR A 58 -12.73 8.35 18.86
C THR A 58 -12.45 9.19 17.62
N GLY A 59 -12.64 8.64 16.44
CA GLY A 59 -12.48 9.37 15.19
C GLY A 59 -12.67 8.46 13.98
N PHE A 60 -12.53 9.05 12.80
CA PHE A 60 -12.58 8.33 11.53
C PHE A 60 -11.27 8.54 10.77
N ILE A 61 -10.77 7.46 10.19
CA ILE A 61 -9.61 7.49 9.28
C ILE A 61 -10.14 7.15 7.90
N GLU A 62 -10.06 8.10 6.97
CA GLU A 62 -10.47 7.91 5.59
C GLU A 62 -9.24 7.90 4.68
N SER A 63 -9.17 6.91 3.78
CA SER A 63 -8.20 6.94 2.69
C SER A 63 -8.64 7.97 1.65
N GLY A 64 -7.77 8.88 1.26
CA GLY A 64 -8.07 9.88 0.23
C GLY A 64 -8.44 9.24 -1.13
N ASN A 65 -9.32 9.91 -1.88
CA ASN A 65 -9.66 9.50 -3.24
C ASN A 65 -8.51 9.88 -4.18
N LEU A 66 -7.89 8.87 -4.77
CA LEU A 66 -6.89 9.06 -5.82
C LEU A 66 -7.61 9.35 -7.13
N THR A 67 -7.35 10.52 -7.69
CA THR A 67 -7.81 10.86 -9.04
C THR A 67 -7.05 10.02 -10.06
N GLU A 68 -7.78 9.26 -10.88
CA GLU A 68 -7.20 8.58 -12.05
C GLU A 68 -6.54 9.62 -12.95
N THR A 69 -5.26 9.41 -13.27
CA THR A 69 -4.45 10.36 -14.05
C THR A 69 -4.73 10.31 -15.55
N GLY A 70 -5.79 9.60 -15.99
CA GLY A 70 -6.18 9.49 -17.40
C GLY A 70 -5.18 8.72 -18.29
N GLN A 71 -4.14 8.12 -17.72
CA GLN A 71 -3.14 7.35 -18.47
C GLN A 71 -3.59 5.90 -18.68
N LEU A 72 -3.57 5.46 -19.94
CA LEU A 72 -3.70 4.05 -20.31
C LEU A 72 -2.46 3.28 -19.82
N ASN A 73 -2.65 2.14 -19.15
CA ASN A 73 -1.61 1.22 -18.64
C ASN A 73 -0.68 1.80 -17.54
N HIS A 74 -1.21 1.99 -16.33
CA HIS A 74 -0.46 2.41 -15.14
C HIS A 74 -0.46 1.34 -14.04
N PHE A 75 0.67 1.17 -13.37
CA PHE A 75 0.75 0.40 -12.14
C PHE A 75 0.73 1.33 -10.92
N PHE A 76 -0.10 0.96 -9.96
CA PHE A 76 -0.31 1.70 -8.73
C PHE A 76 0.03 0.81 -7.54
N HIS A 77 0.90 1.30 -6.66
CA HIS A 77 1.22 0.68 -5.38
C HIS A 77 1.16 1.71 -4.25
N GLN A 78 0.20 1.54 -3.35
CA GLN A 78 0.01 2.41 -2.20
C GLN A 78 0.14 1.64 -0.91
N THR A 79 0.86 2.26 0.00
CA THR A 79 1.05 1.79 1.37
C THR A 79 0.86 2.96 2.31
N CYS A 80 -0.23 2.97 3.08
CA CYS A 80 -0.50 4.02 4.06
C CYS A 80 -0.51 3.42 5.46
N THR A 81 0.02 4.16 6.43
CA THR A 81 0.21 3.67 7.79
C THR A 81 -0.29 4.69 8.80
N TRP A 82 -1.28 4.34 9.59
CA TRP A 82 -1.80 5.18 10.67
C TRP A 82 -1.44 4.56 12.02
N LEU A 83 -0.81 5.35 12.89
CA LEU A 83 -0.58 5.02 14.28
C LEU A 83 -1.76 5.52 15.10
N LEU A 84 -2.44 4.62 15.79
CA LEU A 84 -3.52 4.94 16.71
C LEU A 84 -3.02 4.73 18.13
N ASP A 85 -3.03 5.80 18.92
CA ASP A 85 -2.59 5.80 20.31
C ASP A 85 -3.70 6.37 21.21
N SER A 86 -4.44 5.49 21.87
CA SER A 86 -5.62 5.89 22.63
C SER A 86 -5.30 6.53 23.98
N HIS A 87 -4.07 6.40 24.51
CA HIS A 87 -3.69 6.84 25.86
C HIS A 87 -4.65 6.41 27.01
N VAL A 88 -5.53 5.44 26.78
CA VAL A 88 -6.58 5.02 27.74
C VAL A 88 -6.60 3.51 27.84
N GLU A 89 -6.57 3.00 29.07
CA GLU A 89 -6.67 1.57 29.39
C GLU A 89 -8.12 1.06 29.25
N ARG A 90 -8.63 0.99 28.02
CA ARG A 90 -9.94 0.44 27.71
C ARG A 90 -9.84 -0.48 26.50
N GLN A 91 -10.81 -1.39 26.37
CA GLN A 91 -10.93 -2.18 25.16
C GLN A 91 -11.33 -1.27 24.00
N LEU A 92 -10.48 -1.21 22.98
CA LEU A 92 -10.71 -0.43 21.77
C LEU A 92 -11.40 -1.28 20.71
N ASN A 93 -12.39 -0.70 20.05
CA ASN A 93 -13.12 -1.33 18.94
C ASN A 93 -12.84 -0.54 17.66
N ILE A 94 -12.33 -1.24 16.65
CA ILE A 94 -12.02 -0.68 15.35
C ILE A 94 -13.04 -1.23 14.35
N GLN A 95 -13.79 -0.32 13.73
CA GLN A 95 -14.66 -0.64 12.61
C GLN A 95 -13.93 -0.32 11.31
N LEU A 96 -13.85 -1.31 10.42
CA LEU A 96 -13.24 -1.22 9.10
C LEU A 96 -14.34 -1.33 8.06
N ALA A 97 -14.33 -0.43 7.08
CA ALA A 97 -15.28 -0.45 5.98
C ALA A 97 -14.59 -0.17 4.64
N SER A 98 -15.05 -0.83 3.58
CA SER A 98 -14.56 -0.59 2.23
C SER A 98 -15.61 -0.90 1.17
N ASN A 99 -15.71 -0.01 0.18
CA ASN A 99 -16.53 -0.23 -1.01
C ASN A 99 -15.79 -0.96 -2.13
N GLN A 100 -14.49 -1.23 -1.97
CA GLN A 100 -13.67 -1.90 -2.98
C GLN A 100 -14.14 -3.35 -3.22
N ASN A 101 -13.76 -3.91 -4.38
CA ASN A 101 -14.05 -5.30 -4.75
C ASN A 101 -12.81 -6.05 -5.28
N ARG A 102 -11.62 -5.60 -4.89
CA ARG A 102 -10.35 -6.22 -5.29
C ARG A 102 -10.06 -7.49 -4.46
N PRO A 103 -9.23 -8.43 -4.94
CA PRO A 103 -8.78 -9.55 -4.13
C PRO A 103 -7.93 -9.06 -2.95
N CYS A 104 -7.88 -9.83 -1.87
CA CYS A 104 -7.17 -9.44 -0.64
C CYS A 104 -5.66 -9.28 -0.81
N SER A 105 -5.08 -9.95 -1.82
CA SER A 105 -3.68 -9.78 -2.22
C SER A 105 -3.40 -8.42 -2.86
N ALA A 106 -4.39 -7.85 -3.55
CA ALA A 106 -4.27 -6.56 -4.21
C ALA A 106 -4.77 -5.41 -3.33
N TRP A 107 -5.69 -5.66 -2.40
CA TRP A 107 -6.20 -4.62 -1.52
C TRP A 107 -6.55 -5.21 -0.15
N ASN A 108 -5.99 -4.63 0.91
CA ASN A 108 -6.30 -5.03 2.29
C ASN A 108 -6.06 -3.90 3.31
N PHE A 109 -6.71 -4.04 4.46
CA PHE A 109 -6.33 -3.32 5.68
C PHE A 109 -5.78 -4.33 6.68
N THR A 110 -4.66 -4.02 7.31
CA THR A 110 -4.08 -4.85 8.36
C THR A 110 -3.91 -4.03 9.63
N ILE A 111 -4.18 -4.65 10.78
CA ILE A 111 -3.95 -4.08 12.10
C ILE A 111 -2.77 -4.81 12.70
N HIS A 112 -1.79 -4.06 13.20
CA HIS A 112 -0.56 -4.57 13.78
C HIS A 112 -0.37 -4.02 15.19
N GLU A 113 0.33 -4.79 16.02
CA GLU A 113 0.94 -4.25 17.23
C GLU A 113 1.95 -3.17 16.86
N TYR A 114 2.09 -2.16 17.71
CA TYR A 114 3.16 -1.20 17.57
C TYR A 114 4.50 -1.84 17.92
N ALA A 115 5.48 -1.70 17.03
CA ALA A 115 6.88 -2.04 17.29
C ALA A 115 7.75 -0.82 17.00
N GLU A 116 8.73 -0.51 17.85
CA GLU A 116 9.67 0.59 17.58
C GLU A 116 10.60 0.28 16.41
N ASP A 117 10.73 -1.01 16.09
CA ASP A 117 11.63 -1.52 15.08
C ASP A 117 11.04 -1.32 13.66
N GLY A 118 11.85 -0.71 12.78
CA GLY A 118 11.56 -0.60 11.36
C GLY A 118 10.82 0.67 10.92
N PRO A 119 10.78 0.94 9.61
CA PRO A 119 10.30 2.21 9.07
C PRO A 119 8.78 2.41 9.23
N GLU A 120 8.00 1.34 9.25
CA GLU A 120 6.54 1.39 9.36
C GLU A 120 6.02 1.16 10.79
N ARG A 121 6.92 0.86 11.74
CA ARG A 121 6.60 0.58 13.15
C ARG A 121 5.57 -0.55 13.37
N THR A 122 5.53 -1.50 12.45
CA THR A 122 4.59 -2.63 12.44
C THR A 122 5.20 -3.86 13.12
N GLY A 123 4.60 -4.30 14.22
CA GLY A 123 4.89 -5.57 14.88
C GLY A 123 4.07 -6.73 14.33
N LYS A 124 3.53 -7.57 15.22
CA LYS A 124 2.71 -8.73 14.87
C LYS A 124 1.36 -8.30 14.26
N THR A 125 0.95 -8.95 13.17
CA THR A 125 -0.39 -8.79 12.62
C THR A 125 -1.46 -9.34 13.56
N LEU A 126 -2.36 -8.46 13.98
CA LEU A 126 -3.51 -8.76 14.84
C LEU A 126 -4.75 -9.13 14.02
N TYR A 127 -4.96 -8.41 12.91
CA TYR A 127 -6.12 -8.58 12.06
C TYR A 127 -5.81 -8.27 10.59
N ASN A 128 -6.48 -8.97 9.68
CA ASN A 128 -6.42 -8.74 8.25
C ASN A 128 -7.85 -8.63 7.70
N PHE A 129 -8.18 -7.44 7.18
CA PHE A 129 -9.45 -7.12 6.56
C PHE A 129 -9.32 -7.15 5.05
N CYS A 130 -10.23 -7.90 4.43
CA CYS A 130 -10.33 -8.00 2.99
C CYS A 130 -11.60 -7.25 2.51
N PRO A 131 -11.56 -6.56 1.37
CA PRO A 131 -12.62 -5.64 0.95
C PRO A 131 -13.94 -6.37 0.62
N ARG A 132 -13.89 -7.68 0.32
CA ARG A 132 -15.09 -8.52 0.14
C ARG A 132 -15.96 -8.61 1.40
N GLN A 133 -15.40 -8.35 2.58
CA GLN A 133 -16.16 -8.33 3.84
C GLN A 133 -17.10 -7.11 3.93
N LYS A 134 -16.84 -6.05 3.15
CA LYS A 134 -17.52 -4.73 3.16
C LYS A 134 -17.41 -3.96 4.47
N ILE A 135 -17.73 -4.58 5.58
CA ILE A 135 -17.62 -4.03 6.92
C ILE A 135 -17.16 -5.11 7.90
N ALA A 136 -16.30 -4.76 8.86
CA ALA A 136 -15.88 -5.64 9.93
C ALA A 136 -15.63 -4.84 11.21
N ASN A 137 -15.91 -5.46 12.35
CA ASN A 137 -15.57 -4.92 13.66
C ASN A 137 -14.49 -5.80 14.29
N TYR A 138 -13.43 -5.18 14.79
CA TYR A 138 -12.35 -5.86 15.47
C TYR A 138 -12.12 -5.22 16.84
N SER A 139 -12.21 -6.03 17.90
CA SER A 139 -11.90 -5.60 19.26
C SER A 139 -10.43 -5.90 19.54
N LEU A 140 -9.67 -4.88 19.91
CA LEU A 140 -8.27 -5.05 20.30
C LEU A 140 -8.16 -5.88 21.60
N PRO A 141 -7.04 -6.60 21.79
CA PRO A 141 -6.70 -7.20 23.08
C PRO A 141 -6.76 -6.19 24.21
N PHE A 142 -7.13 -6.65 25.41
CA PHE A 142 -7.18 -5.80 26.60
C PHE A 142 -5.80 -5.21 26.91
N GLN A 143 -5.74 -3.94 27.33
CA GLN A 143 -4.52 -3.15 27.58
C GLN A 143 -3.63 -2.86 26.35
N LEU A 144 -4.10 -3.17 25.13
CA LEU A 144 -3.42 -2.75 23.92
C LEU A 144 -3.90 -1.35 23.50
N ASN A 145 -3.09 -0.34 23.82
CA ASN A 145 -3.46 1.07 23.67
C ASN A 145 -2.89 1.71 22.39
N VAL A 146 -1.89 1.06 21.79
CA VAL A 146 -1.19 1.54 20.59
C VAL A 146 -1.22 0.47 19.51
N VAL A 147 -1.75 0.81 18.34
CA VAL A 147 -1.78 -0.07 17.17
C VAL A 147 -1.44 0.66 15.90
N VAL A 148 -0.97 -0.08 14.91
CA VAL A 148 -0.68 0.43 13.58
C VAL A 148 -1.68 -0.15 12.58
N ILE A 149 -2.41 0.71 11.88
CA ILE A 149 -3.32 0.33 10.80
C ILE A 149 -2.59 0.59 9.49
N LYS A 150 -2.48 -0.44 8.64
CA LYS A 150 -1.81 -0.37 7.33
C LYS A 150 -2.78 -0.68 6.21
N LEU A 151 -2.90 0.22 5.23
CA LEU A 151 -3.59 0.02 3.96
C LEU A 151 -2.58 -0.40 2.91
N THR A 152 -2.86 -1.51 2.22
CA THR A 152 -2.12 -1.91 1.00
C THR A 152 -3.09 -1.93 -0.17
N ALA A 153 -2.74 -1.25 -1.25
CA ALA A 153 -3.53 -1.24 -2.48
C ALA A 153 -2.63 -1.33 -3.73
N MET A 154 -2.97 -2.25 -4.64
CA MET A 154 -2.23 -2.56 -5.86
C MET A 154 -3.17 -2.68 -7.06
N SER A 155 -2.77 -2.17 -8.23
CA SER A 155 -3.58 -2.29 -9.45
C SER A 155 -3.33 -3.54 -10.29
N SER A 156 -2.13 -4.15 -10.21
CA SER A 156 -1.85 -5.47 -10.80
C SER A 156 -1.58 -6.50 -9.71
N ILE A 157 -2.04 -7.73 -9.96
CA ILE A 157 -1.70 -8.89 -9.15
C ILE A 157 -0.39 -9.44 -9.75
N PRO A 158 0.63 -9.77 -8.93
CA PRO A 158 1.84 -10.43 -9.42
C PRO A 158 1.58 -11.84 -9.95
#